data_AF-A0A7C5X8P5-F1
#
_entry.id   AF-A0A7C5X8P5-F1
#
_cell.length_a   1.000
_cell.length_b   1.000
_cell.length_c   1.000
_cell.angle_alpha   90.00
_cell.angle_beta   90.00
_cell.angle_gamma   90.00
#
_symmetry.space_group_name_H-M   'P 1'
#
loop_
_entity.id
_entity.type
_entity.pdbx_description
1 polymer ?
#
loop_
_entity_poly.entity_id
_entity_poly.type
_entity_poly.pdbx_seq_one_letter_code
_entity_poly.pdbx_strand_id
1 'polypeptide(L)' 'VLKGVSFPVNPIEIKRFFLNPPVTDNYSVEFKKPDERGLVDFLVNEHDFSEERVKKALERLQKAQGKLKTSSLDSFF' A
#
# COMPACT_ATOMS: atom_id res chain seq x y z
N VAL A 1 3.87 2.19 -39.27
CA VAL A 1 2.73 1.30 -38.97
C VAL A 1 3.14 -0.11 -39.39
N LEU A 2 3.19 -1.05 -38.44
CA LEU A 2 3.61 -2.43 -38.69
C LEU A 2 2.65 -3.07 -39.70
N LYS A 3 3.11 -3.37 -40.91
CA LYS A 3 2.31 -4.03 -41.96
C LYS A 3 2.36 -5.54 -41.73
N GLY A 4 1.20 -6.20 -41.69
CA GLY A 4 1.09 -7.67 -41.62
C GLY A 4 0.82 -8.27 -40.23
N VAL A 5 0.59 -7.44 -39.21
CA VAL A 5 0.31 -7.93 -37.84
C VAL A 5 -1.17 -7.72 -37.52
N SER A 6 -1.90 -8.81 -37.30
CA SER A 6 -3.27 -8.80 -36.77
C SER A 6 -3.20 -8.99 -35.26
N PHE A 7 -3.84 -8.09 -34.51
CA PHE A 7 -3.96 -8.20 -33.07
C PHE A 7 -5.40 -8.61 -32.72
N PRO A 8 -5.59 -9.44 -31.68
CA PRO A 8 -6.93 -9.85 -31.24
C PRO A 8 -7.73 -8.67 -30.64
N VAL A 9 -7.07 -7.56 -30.31
CA VAL A 9 -7.63 -6.35 -29.71
C VAL A 9 -6.96 -5.12 -30.29
N ASN A 10 -7.64 -3.97 -30.27
CA ASN A 10 -7.14 -2.72 -30.84
C ASN A 10 -5.88 -2.21 -30.09
N PRO A 11 -4.68 -2.25 -30.69
CA PRO A 11 -3.46 -1.86 -30.00
C PRO A 11 -3.42 -0.37 -29.63
N ILE A 12 -4.20 0.46 -30.33
CA ILE A 12 -4.28 1.91 -30.06
C ILE A 12 -4.99 2.17 -28.74
N GLU A 13 -6.00 1.37 -28.40
CA GLU A 13 -6.73 1.48 -27.12
C GLU A 13 -5.83 1.09 -25.95
N ILE A 14 -5.06 0.01 -26.10
CA ILE A 14 -4.04 -0.41 -25.12
C ILE A 14 -3.02 0.73 -24.92
N LYS A 15 -2.48 1.27 -26.02
CA LYS A 15 -1.55 2.40 -25.97
C LYS A 15 -2.18 3.61 -25.24
N ARG A 16 -3.44 3.93 -25.54
CA ARG A 16 -4.15 5.05 -24.91
C ARG A 16 -4.32 4.85 -23.41
N PHE A 17 -4.67 3.64 -22.97
CA PHE A 17 -4.81 3.30 -21.55
C PHE A 17 -3.50 3.47 -20.79
N PHE A 18 -2.38 2.99 -21.34
CA PHE A 18 -1.07 3.18 -20.70
C PHE A 18 -0.60 4.64 -20.68
N LEU A 19 -0.93 5.42 -21.72
CA LEU A 19 -0.57 6.84 -21.79
C LEU A 19 -1.48 7.74 -20.93
N ASN A 20 -2.76 7.38 -20.81
CA ASN A 20 -3.76 8.15 -20.09
C ASN A 20 -4.60 7.19 -19.23
N PRO A 21 -4.00 6.58 -18.21
CA PRO A 21 -4.76 5.72 -17.31
C PRO A 21 -5.77 6.58 -16.55
N PRO A 22 -6.93 6.03 -16.19
CA PRO A 22 -7.83 6.70 -15.27
C PRO A 22 -7.12 6.84 -13.91
N VAL A 23 -6.79 8.08 -13.54
CA VAL A 23 -6.14 8.42 -12.27
C VAL A 23 -7.07 9.28 -11.42
N THR A 24 -6.76 9.35 -10.12
CA THR A 24 -7.43 10.24 -9.19
C THR A 24 -6.41 10.87 -8.26
N ASP A 25 -6.54 12.18 -8.06
CA ASP A 25 -5.79 12.94 -7.06
C ASP A 25 -6.59 13.09 -5.76
N ASN A 26 -7.79 12.50 -5.69
CA ASN A 26 -8.69 12.61 -4.55
C ASN A 26 -8.35 11.58 -3.46
N TYR A 27 -7.22 11.78 -2.78
CA TYR A 27 -6.83 11.00 -1.61
C TYR A 27 -5.98 11.83 -0.65
N SER A 28 -6.03 11.51 0.65
CA SER A 28 -5.09 12.04 1.65
C SER A 28 -4.13 10.95 2.12
N VAL A 29 -2.85 11.29 2.24
CA VAL A 29 -1.82 10.39 2.79
C VAL A 29 -1.65 10.69 4.27
N GLU A 30 -2.40 9.97 5.10
CA GLU A 30 -2.41 10.16 6.56
C GLU A 30 -2.04 8.87 7.29
N PHE A 31 -1.07 8.97 8.21
CA PHE A 31 -0.71 7.85 9.09
C PHE A 31 -1.50 7.93 10.41
N LYS A 32 -2.58 7.14 10.51
CA LYS A 32 -3.40 7.02 11.72
C LYS A 32 -2.87 5.92 12.65
N LYS A 33 -3.26 5.99 13.93
CA LYS A 33 -2.94 4.91 14.87
C LYS A 33 -3.68 3.63 14.45
N PRO A 34 -3.02 2.46 14.49
CA PRO A 34 -3.69 1.20 14.20
C PRO A 34 -4.71 0.85 15.29
N ASP A 35 -5.81 0.20 14.92
CA ASP A 35 -6.70 -0.45 15.86
C ASP A 35 -6.15 -1.83 16.20
N GLU A 36 -5.48 -1.94 17.34
CA GLU A 36 -4.83 -3.17 17.78
C GLU A 36 -5.82 -4.30 18.04
N ARG A 37 -7.00 -3.98 18.58
CA ARG A 37 -8.00 -5.00 18.91
C ARG A 37 -8.59 -5.57 17.64
N GLY A 38 -9.01 -4.69 16.71
CA GLY A 38 -9.51 -5.11 15.41
C GLY A 38 -8.48 -5.89 14.60
N LEU A 39 -7.20 -5.51 14.67
CA LEU A 39 -6.14 -6.21 13.94
C LEU A 39 -5.88 -7.62 14.49
N VAL A 40 -5.90 -7.79 15.82
CA VAL A 40 -5.76 -9.11 16.45
C VAL A 40 -6.97 -9.98 16.13
N ASP A 41 -8.18 -9.44 16.24
CA ASP A 41 -9.41 -10.19 15.94
C ASP A 41 -9.41 -10.69 14.48
N PHE A 42 -9.18 -9.78 13.54
CA PHE A 42 -9.15 -10.11 12.11
C PHE A 42 -8.02 -11.09 11.75
N LEU A 43 -6.78 -10.86 12.20
CA LEU A 43 -5.66 -11.70 11.77
C LEU A 43 -5.59 -13.02 12.53
N VAL A 44 -5.85 -13.01 13.84
CA VAL A 44 -5.71 -14.20 14.69
C VAL A 44 -6.99 -15.03 14.69
N ASN A 45 -8.14 -14.40 14.94
CA ASN A 45 -9.40 -15.14 15.12
C ASN A 45 -10.04 -15.51 13.77
N GLU A 46 -9.96 -14.65 12.75
CA GLU A 46 -10.57 -14.95 11.43
C GLU A 46 -9.60 -15.62 10.44
N HIS A 47 -8.29 -15.37 10.57
CA HIS A 47 -7.28 -15.81 9.60
C HIS A 47 -6.18 -16.71 10.18
N ASP A 48 -6.32 -17.16 11.43
CA ASP A 48 -5.44 -18.12 12.11
C ASP A 48 -3.95 -17.74 12.13
N PHE A 49 -3.63 -16.43 12.13
CA PHE A 49 -2.26 -15.98 12.30
C PHE A 49 -1.81 -16.22 13.75
N SER A 50 -0.51 -16.49 13.92
CA SER A 50 0.10 -16.56 15.24
C SER A 50 -0.02 -15.23 15.99
N GLU A 51 -0.74 -15.25 17.11
CA GLU A 51 -0.97 -14.07 17.96
C GLU A 51 0.35 -13.43 18.42
N GLU A 52 1.34 -14.23 18.80
CA GLU A 52 2.67 -13.75 19.18
C GLU A 52 3.34 -12.95 18.05
N ARG A 53 3.23 -13.43 16.80
CA ARG A 53 3.79 -12.74 15.63
C ARG A 53 3.04 -11.44 15.35
N VAL A 54 1.71 -11.44 15.48
CA VAL A 54 0.88 -10.24 15.27
C VAL A 54 1.20 -9.17 16.32
N LYS A 55 1.25 -9.55 17.60
CA LYS A 55 1.62 -8.64 18.70
C LYS A 55 3.02 -8.03 18.51
N LYS A 56 4.01 -8.85 18.15
CA LYS A 56 5.38 -8.37 17.89
C LYS A 56 5.44 -7.40 16.70
N ALA A 57 4.63 -7.62 15.67
CA ALA A 57 4.55 -6.70 14.53
C ALA A 57 3.88 -5.37 14.92
N LEU A 58 2.81 -5.41 15.72
CA LEU A 58 2.13 -4.23 16.25
C LEU A 58 3.07 -3.35 17.09
N GLU A 59 3.86 -3.95 17.98
CA GLU A 59 4.85 -3.19 18.77
C GLU A 59 5.88 -2.48 17.89
N ARG A 60 6.35 -3.16 16.83
CA ARG A 60 7.31 -2.56 15.87
C ARG A 60 6.67 -1.40 15.10
N LEU A 61 5.42 -1.55 14.70
CA LEU A 61 4.65 -0.51 14.01
C LEU A 61 4.48 0.73 14.88
N GLN A 62 4.08 0.57 16.15
CA GLN A 62 3.95 1.69 17.10
C GLN A 62 5.28 2.43 17.31
N LYS A 63 6.38 1.67 17.49
CA LYS A 63 7.73 2.27 17.64
C LYS A 63 8.13 3.07 16.40
N ALA A 64 7.83 2.57 15.20
CA ALA A 64 8.11 3.27 13.95
C ALA A 64 7.29 4.56 13.81
N GLN A 65 5.99 4.53 14.18
CA GLN A 65 5.14 5.71 14.19
C GLN A 65 5.64 6.80 15.16
N GLY A 66 6.22 6.42 16.28
CA GLY A 66 6.86 7.35 17.21
C GLY A 66 8.03 8.11 16.58
N LYS A 67 8.89 7.40 15.83
CA LYS A 67 10.08 7.99 15.16
C LYS A 67 9.73 8.92 14.00
N LEU A 68 8.68 8.60 13.24
CA LEU A 68 8.18 9.44 12.13
C LEU A 68 7.79 10.86 12.57
N LYS A 69 7.39 11.04 13.83
CA LYS A 69 7.00 12.36 14.38
C LYS A 69 8.19 13.24 14.75
N THR A 70 9.38 12.66 14.92
CA THR A 70 10.60 13.35 15.32
C THR A 70 11.65 13.12 14.25
N SER A 71 11.49 13.77 13.10
CA SER A 71 12.47 13.68 12.03
C SER A 71 13.61 14.66 12.32
N SER A 72 14.80 14.15 12.65
CA SER A 72 16.02 14.95 12.80
C SER A 72 16.59 15.32 11.43
N LEU A 73 17.42 16.36 11.35
CA LEU A 73 18.12 16.73 10.12
C LEU A 73 19.00 15.59 9.59
N ASP A 74 19.60 14.79 10.47
CA ASP A 74 20.35 13.57 10.09
C ASP A 74 19.48 12.47 9.45
N SER A 75 18.15 12.53 9.59
CA SER A 75 17.25 11.62 8.87
C SER A 75 16.96 12.08 7.44
N PHE A 76 17.29 13.33 7.11
CA PHE A 76 17.04 13.94 5.80
C PHE A 76 18.31 14.07 4.94
N PHE A 77 19.49 14.22 5.55
CA PHE A 77 20.79 14.35 4.89
C PHE A 77 21.63 13.09 5.07
#